data_AF-A0A7Y1T302-F1
#
_entry.id   AF-A0A7Y1T302-F1
#
_cell.length_a   1.000
_cell.length_b   1.000
_cell.length_c   1.000
_cell.angle_alpha   90.00
_cell.angle_beta   90.00
_cell.angle_gamma   90.00
#
_symmetry.space_group_name_H-M   'P 1'
#
loop_
_entity.id
_entity.type
_entity.pdbx_description
1 polymer ?
#
loop_
_entity_poly.entity_id
_entity_poly.type
_entity_poly.pdbx_seq_one_letter_code
_entity_poly.pdbx_strand_id
1 'polypeptide(L)' 'MQLKETQTALRAFGKYVVQQARTNLTKGKKNTSKELYDSIGYTIEEVNQGFRLYFEMEDYGMFQDRGVKGVRGGKS' A
#
# COMPACT_ATOMS: atom_id res chain seq x y z
N MET A 1 20.93 19.44 -5.61
CA MET A 1 20.92 19.44 -4.13
C MET A 1 20.93 18.00 -3.66
N GLN A 2 21.73 17.63 -2.67
CA GLN A 2 21.65 16.28 -2.06
C GLN A 2 20.79 16.37 -0.79
N LEU A 3 19.49 16.09 -0.91
CA LEU A 3 18.52 16.14 0.19
C LEU A 3 18.46 14.80 0.96
N LYS A 4 19.60 14.37 1.53
CA LYS A 4 19.75 13.04 2.14
C LYS A 4 18.78 12.77 3.28
N GLU A 5 18.63 13.72 4.21
CA GLU A 5 17.72 13.57 5.35
C GLU A 5 16.26 13.47 4.90
N THR A 6 15.85 14.28 3.91
CA THR A 6 14.52 14.21 3.32
C THR A 6 14.29 12.86 2.65
N GLN A 7 15.25 12.35 1.89
CA GLN A 7 15.15 11.03 1.27
C GLN A 7 15.02 9.92 2.33
N THR A 8 15.82 9.97 3.40
CA THR A 8 15.75 9.02 4.52
C THR A 8 14.39 9.07 5.22
N ALA A 9 13.89 10.27 5.51
CA ALA A 9 12.58 10.45 6.12
C ALA A 9 11.44 9.90 5.23
N LEU A 10 11.48 10.15 3.92
CA LEU A 10 10.50 9.62 2.97
C LEU A 10 10.56 8.10 2.85
N ARG A 11 11.75 7.49 2.88
CA ARG A 11 11.91 6.03 2.89
C ARG A 11 11.34 5.41 4.16
N ALA A 12 11.61 6.01 5.32
CA ALA A 12 11.06 5.56 6.60
C ALA A 12 9.53 5.67 6.60
N PHE A 13 8.99 6.78 6.10
CA PHE A 13 7.56 7.01 5.98
C PHE A 13 6.90 5.98 5.04
N GLY A 14 7.43 5.79 3.83
CA GLY A 14 6.91 4.80 2.88
C GLY A 14 6.88 3.39 3.45
N LYS A 15 7.97 2.97 4.11
CA LYS A 15 8.07 1.67 4.80
C LYS A 15 6.99 1.52 5.88
N TYR A 16 6.78 2.57 6.68
CA TYR A 16 5.79 2.56 7.74
C TYR A 16 4.37 2.43 7.19
N VAL A 17 4.01 3.20 6.15
CA VAL A 17 2.68 3.14 5.52
C VAL A 17 2.39 1.75 4.95
N VAL A 18 3.34 1.16 4.20
CA VAL A 18 3.20 -0.21 3.67
C VAL A 18 3.00 -1.23 4.79
N GLN A 19 3.76 -1.11 5.89
CA GLN A 19 3.61 -1.99 7.05
C GLN A 19 2.21 -1.88 7.69
N GLN A 20 1.71 -0.65 7.87
CA GLN A 20 0.39 -0.44 8.45
C GLN A 20 -0.73 -0.98 7.54
N ALA A 21 -0.65 -0.75 6.22
CA ALA A 21 -1.62 -1.27 5.27
C ALA A 21 -1.70 -2.81 5.30
N ARG A 22 -0.54 -3.48 5.27
CA ARG A 22 -0.42 -4.94 5.40
C ARG A 22 -0.96 -5.48 6.73
N THR A 23 -0.71 -4.75 7.82
CA THR A 23 -1.23 -5.07 9.15
C THR A 23 -2.76 -5.00 9.18
N ASN A 24 -3.35 -3.97 8.57
CA ASN A 24 -4.80 -3.79 8.51
C ASN A 24 -5.47 -4.92 7.72
N LEU A 25 -4.90 -5.34 6.58
CA LEU A 25 -5.40 -6.49 5.83
C LEU A 25 -5.39 -7.78 6.65
N THR A 26 -4.31 -8.02 7.39
CA THR A 26 -4.16 -9.21 8.24
C THR A 26 -5.16 -9.20 9.39
N LYS A 27 -5.26 -8.10 10.14
CA LYS A 27 -6.22 -7.94 11.25
C LYS A 27 -7.67 -8.01 10.76
N GLY A 28 -7.95 -7.47 9.58
CA GLY A 28 -9.26 -7.51 8.95
C GLY A 28 -9.63 -8.86 8.32
N LYS A 29 -8.74 -9.87 8.37
CA LYS A 29 -8.91 -11.16 7.69
C LYS A 29 -9.19 -11.01 6.18
N LYS A 30 -8.61 -9.99 5.56
CA LYS A 30 -8.74 -9.63 4.14
C LYS A 30 -7.53 -10.05 3.31
N ASN A 31 -6.69 -10.96 3.82
CA ASN A 31 -5.44 -11.42 3.21
C ASN A 31 -5.52 -12.86 2.66
N THR A 32 -6.71 -13.33 2.26
CA THR A 32 -6.95 -14.74 1.89
C THR A 32 -6.08 -15.23 0.73
N SER A 33 -6.01 -14.49 -0.39
CA SER A 33 -5.12 -14.83 -1.51
C SER A 33 -3.70 -14.29 -1.35
N LYS A 34 -3.47 -13.39 -0.40
CA LYS A 34 -2.25 -12.59 -0.20
C LYS A 34 -1.80 -11.70 -1.37
N GLU A 35 -2.38 -11.81 -2.56
CA GLU A 35 -2.01 -11.01 -3.74
C GLU A 35 -2.00 -9.50 -3.44
N LEU A 36 -3.11 -8.97 -2.90
CA LEU A 36 -3.17 -7.56 -2.49
C LEU A 36 -2.13 -7.23 -1.42
N TYR A 37 -1.90 -8.11 -0.44
CA TYR A 37 -0.92 -7.90 0.61
C TYR A 37 0.50 -7.78 0.05
N ASP A 38 0.87 -8.67 -0.88
CA ASP A 38 2.20 -8.75 -1.47
C ASP A 38 2.44 -7.59 -2.45
N SER A 39 1.40 -7.14 -3.16
CA SER A 39 1.48 -6.01 -4.11
C SER A 39 1.68 -4.64 -3.48
N ILE A 40 1.28 -4.43 -2.20
CA ILE A 40 1.37 -3.12 -1.57
C ILE A 40 2.84 -2.71 -1.44
N GLY A 41 3.19 -1.61 -2.10
CA GLY A 41 4.55 -1.09 -2.19
C GLY A 41 4.60 0.43 -2.24
N TYR A 42 5.82 0.95 -2.24
CA TYR A 42 6.07 2.36 -2.46
C TYR A 42 7.35 2.56 -3.28
N THR A 43 7.38 3.63 -4.07
CA THR A 43 8.54 4.04 -4.86
C THR A 43 8.85 5.50 -4.59
N ILE A 44 10.14 5.84 -4.49
CA ILE A 44 10.60 7.23 -4.36
C ILE A 44 11.40 7.58 -5.60
N GLU A 45 11.00 8.65 -6.26
CA GLU A 45 11.65 9.22 -7.43
C GLU A 45 12.23 10.59 -7.05
N GLU A 46 13.52 10.80 -7.31
CA GLU A 46 14.16 12.10 -7.17
C GLU A 46 13.92 12.94 -8.43
N VAL A 47 13.51 14.19 -8.25
CA VAL A 47 13.21 15.14 -9.33
C VAL A 47 13.97 16.44 -9.12
N ASN A 48 14.05 17.28 -10.16
CA ASN A 48 14.82 18.53 -10.14
C ASN A 48 14.52 19.45 -8.94
N GLN A 49 13.31 19.39 -8.38
CA GLN A 49 12.88 20.24 -7.26
C GLN A 49 12.55 19.45 -5.97
N GLY A 50 12.89 18.16 -5.86
CA GLY A 50 12.60 17.37 -4.65
C GLY A 50 12.38 15.89 -4.91
N PHE A 51 11.32 15.33 -4.33
CA PHE A 51 10.99 13.91 -4.43
C PHE A 51 9.51 13.70 -4.74
N ARG A 52 9.21 12.64 -5.48
CA ARG A 52 7.86 12.07 -5.60
C ARG A 52 7.83 10.74 -4.86
N LEU A 53 6.82 10.54 -4.03
CA LEU A 53 6.55 9.30 -3.32
C LEU A 53 5.25 8.72 -3.85
N TYR A 54 5.33 7.54 -4.45
CA TYR A 54 4.19 6.81 -4.99
C TYR A 54 3.89 5.63 -4.08
N PHE A 55 2.60 5.34 -3.90
CA PHE A 55 2.10 4.13 -3.26
C PHE A 55 1.32 3.34 -4.30
N GLU A 56 1.58 2.04 -4.35
CA GLU A 56 1.03 1.16 -5.37
C GLU A 56 0.47 -0.10 -4.70
N MET A 57 -0.59 -0.65 -5.29
CA MET A 57 -1.25 -1.88 -4.88
C MET A 57 -2.08 -2.42 -6.04
N GLU A 58 -2.42 -3.71 -6.03
CA GLU A 58 -3.39 -4.28 -6.96
C GLU A 58 -4.73 -3.52 -6.95
N ASP A 59 -5.41 -3.43 -8.09
CA ASP A 59 -6.72 -2.78 -8.25
C ASP A 59 -7.77 -3.29 -7.25
N TYR A 60 -7.65 -4.56 -6.85
CA TYR A 60 -8.50 -5.15 -5.80
C TYR A 60 -8.48 -4.34 -4.50
N GLY A 61 -7.39 -3.63 -4.22
CA GLY A 61 -7.25 -2.72 -3.09
C GLY A 61 -8.31 -1.63 -3.04
N MET A 62 -8.79 -1.14 -4.19
CA MET A 62 -9.87 -0.15 -4.24
C MET A 62 -11.19 -0.70 -3.69
N PHE A 63 -11.47 -1.98 -3.89
CA PHE A 63 -12.67 -2.62 -3.34
C PHE A 63 -12.56 -2.77 -1.82
N GLN A 64 -11.36 -3.05 -1.32
CA GLN A 64 -11.10 -3.12 0.12
C GLN A 64 -11.21 -1.76 0.81
N ASP A 65 -10.69 -0.71 0.17
CA ASP A 65 -10.75 0.67 0.65
C ASP A 65 -12.20 1.20 0.71
N ARG A 66 -13.00 0.87 -0.31
CA ARG A 66 -14.44 1.15 -0.35
C ARG A 66 -15.28 0.29 0.60
N GLY A 67 -14.67 -0.63 1.34
CA GLY A 67 -15.36 -1.50 2.28
C GLY A 67 -16.28 -2.54 1.64
N VAL A 68 -16.10 -2.85 0.36
CA VAL A 68 -16.91 -3.83 -0.37
C VAL A 68 -16.72 -5.20 0.26
N LYS A 69 -17.82 -5.84 0.66
CA LYS A 69 -17.83 -7.23 1.11
C LYS A 69 -18.23 -8.09 -0.09
N GLY A 70 -17.40 -9.08 -0.43
CA GLY A 70 -17.74 -10.04 -1.47
C GLY A 70 -19.11 -10.65 -1.19
N VAL A 71 -19.98 -10.63 -2.20
CA VAL A 71 -21.32 -11.21 -2.09
C VAL A 71 -21.13 -12.70 -1.82
N ARG A 72 -21.65 -13.22 -0.71
CA ARG A 72 -21.62 -14.67 -0.44
C ARG A 72 -22.29 -15.35 -1.63
N GLY A 73 -21.55 -16.20 -2.34
CA GLY A 73 -22.04 -16.93 -3.50
C GLY A 73 -23.41 -17.52 -3.20
N GLY A 74 -24.38 -17.20 -4.06
CA GLY A 74 -25.71 -17.79 -3.98
C GLY A 74 -25.55 -19.30 -3.96
N LYS A 75 -26.06 -19.94 -2.90
CA LYS A 75 -26.26 -21.39 -2.93
C LYS A 75 -27.30 -21.65 -4.03
N SER A 76 -26.87 -22.25 -5.13
CA SER A 76 -27.76 -23.07 -5.96
C SER A 76 -28.18 -24.30 -5.17
#